data_AF-A0A562SP81-F1
#
_entry.id   AF-A0A562SP81-F1
#
_cell.length_a   1.000
_cell.length_b   1.000
_cell.length_c   1.000
_cell.angle_alpha   90.00
_cell.angle_beta   90.00
_cell.angle_gamma   90.00
#
_symmetry.space_group_name_H-M   'P 1'
#
loop_
_entity.id
_entity.type
_entity.pdbx_description
1 polymer ?
#
loop_
_entity_poly.entity_id
_entity_poly.type
_entity_poly.pdbx_seq_one_letter_code
_entity_poly.pdbx_strand_id
1 'polypeptide(L)'
;MKFILSLPLTLLPLIAYNIIVFSGGASDPAMIFETPVLGFDMVSGARFTMVTGDLLVTGALVVLFIEVLKATRTGTVALADHILSMLVFVAYLVEFLVIGGAATSVFFILMVVALIDVIAGFSITISGARRDFAVGPDAH
;
A
#
# COMPACT_ATOMS: atom_id res chain seq x y z
N MET A 1 -18.86 6.81 14.09
CA MET A 1 -18.25 6.69 12.75
C MET A 1 -16.72 6.90 12.82
N LYS A 2 -15.98 6.07 13.58
CA LYS A 2 -14.50 6.11 13.62
C LYS A 2 -13.83 4.94 12.87
N PHE A 3 -14.59 3.88 12.56
CA PHE A 3 -14.07 2.67 11.93
C PHE A 3 -13.59 2.85 10.48
N ILE A 4 -14.25 3.72 9.70
CA ILE A 4 -13.84 4.01 8.30
C ILE A 4 -12.48 4.73 8.23
N LEU A 5 -12.10 5.46 9.29
CA LEU A 5 -10.81 6.14 9.35
C LEU A 5 -9.64 5.17 9.68
N SER A 6 -9.94 4.03 10.30
CA SER A 6 -8.96 3.01 10.68
C SER A 6 -8.65 2.01 9.58
N LEU A 7 -9.40 2.04 8.48
CA LEU A 7 -9.21 1.08 7.41
C LEU A 7 -7.90 1.40 6.67
N PRO A 8 -7.01 0.42 6.44
CA PRO A 8 -5.74 0.64 5.75
C PRO A 8 -6.04 1.03 4.31
N LEU A 9 -5.55 2.20 3.91
CA LEU A 9 -5.69 2.70 2.54
C LEU A 9 -4.95 1.80 1.55
N THR A 10 -3.97 1.02 2.01
CA THR A 10 -3.33 -0.06 1.25
C THR A 10 -4.31 -1.15 0.79
N LEU A 11 -5.54 -1.19 1.30
CA LEU A 11 -6.63 -2.00 0.73
C LEU A 11 -7.05 -1.49 -0.67
N LEU A 12 -6.95 -0.19 -0.94
CA LEU A 12 -7.34 0.39 -2.23
C LEU A 12 -6.56 -0.19 -3.42
N PRO A 13 -5.22 -0.25 -3.40
CA PRO A 13 -4.49 -0.89 -4.49
C PRO A 13 -4.80 -2.40 -4.62
N LEU A 14 -5.15 -3.09 -3.53
CA LEU A 14 -5.54 -4.51 -3.59
C LEU A 14 -6.82 -4.68 -4.40
N ILE A 15 -7.82 -3.87 -4.05
CA ILE A 15 -9.11 -3.85 -4.74
C ILE A 15 -8.93 -3.41 -6.20
N ALA A 16 -8.13 -2.37 -6.45
CA ALA A 16 -7.89 -1.88 -7.80
C ALA A 16 -7.22 -2.94 -8.69
N TYR A 17 -6.21 -3.66 -8.18
CA TYR A 17 -5.58 -4.76 -8.90
C TYR A 17 -6.60 -5.84 -9.28
N ASN A 18 -7.38 -6.29 -8.29
CA ASN A 18 -8.40 -7.32 -8.48
C ASN A 18 -9.42 -6.88 -9.54
N ILE A 19 -9.91 -5.64 -9.47
CA ILE A 19 -10.84 -5.10 -10.48
C ILE A 19 -10.20 -5.15 -11.87
N ILE A 20 -8.95 -4.73 -12.02
CA ILE A 20 -8.27 -4.74 -13.33
C ILE A 20 -8.16 -6.17 -13.87
N VAL A 21 -7.71 -7.11 -13.06
CA VAL A 21 -7.54 -8.52 -13.47
C VAL A 21 -8.88 -9.18 -13.80
N PHE A 22 -9.92 -8.97 -12.99
CA PHE A 22 -11.23 -9.58 -13.23
C PHE A 22 -12.08 -8.88 -14.29
N SER A 23 -11.80 -7.61 -14.60
CA SER A 23 -12.51 -6.88 -15.69
C SER A 23 -11.88 -7.07 -17.06
N GLY A 24 -10.60 -7.46 -17.14
CA GLY A 24 -9.88 -7.70 -18.40
C GLY A 24 -10.32 -8.92 -19.22
N GLY A 25 -11.25 -9.73 -18.71
CA GLY A 25 -11.73 -10.93 -19.40
C GLY A 25 -10.70 -12.06 -19.41
N ALA A 26 -10.56 -12.76 -20.55
CA ALA A 26 -9.65 -13.89 -20.70
C ALA A 26 -8.20 -13.49 -21.10
N SER A 27 -7.85 -12.21 -20.97
CA SER A 27 -6.50 -11.74 -21.29
C SER A 27 -5.52 -12.04 -20.16
N ASP A 28 -4.27 -12.33 -20.51
CA ASP A 28 -3.21 -12.59 -19.53
C ASP A 28 -3.02 -11.35 -18.63
N PRO A 29 -3.14 -11.47 -17.30
CA PRO A 29 -2.96 -10.36 -16.37
C PRO A 29 -1.66 -9.58 -16.58
N ALA A 30 -0.56 -10.26 -16.91
CA ALA A 30 0.72 -9.60 -17.17
C ALA A 30 0.61 -8.62 -18.35
N MET A 31 -0.13 -8.98 -19.39
CA MET A 31 -0.32 -8.14 -20.58
C MET A 31 -1.19 -6.91 -20.31
N ILE A 32 -2.18 -7.01 -19.43
CA ILE A 32 -3.05 -5.87 -19.06
C ILE A 32 -2.20 -4.77 -18.43
N PHE A 33 -1.24 -5.12 -17.57
CA PHE A 33 -0.40 -4.17 -16.87
C PHE A 33 0.66 -3.49 -17.75
N GLU A 34 1.02 -4.09 -18.89
CA GLU A 34 1.92 -3.51 -19.90
C GLU A 34 1.21 -2.54 -20.87
N THR A 35 -0.10 -2.33 -20.71
CA THR A 35 -0.86 -1.42 -21.59
C THR A 35 -0.42 0.03 -21.36
N PRO A 36 0.05 0.75 -22.41
CA PRO A 36 0.42 2.16 -22.28
C PRO A 36 -0.78 3.04 -21.92
N VAL A 37 -0.64 3.90 -20.91
CA VAL A 37 -1.69 4.83 -20.47
C VAL A 37 -1.30 6.28 -20.68
N LEU A 38 -0.01 6.60 -20.66
CA LEU A 38 0.51 7.95 -20.83
C LEU A 38 1.87 7.90 -21.51
N GLY A 39 2.14 8.83 -22.42
CA GLY A 39 3.47 8.97 -22.98
C GLY A 39 3.71 10.33 -23.59
N PHE A 40 4.96 10.78 -23.54
CA PHE A 40 5.41 12.05 -24.09
C PHE A 40 6.90 12.00 -24.42
N ASP A 41 7.34 12.87 -25.32
CA ASP A 41 8.74 12.98 -25.72
C ASP A 41 9.51 13.81 -24.68
N MET A 42 10.65 13.29 -24.25
CA MET A 42 11.52 13.96 -23.29
C MET A 42 12.49 14.91 -23.99
N VAL A 43 12.99 15.90 -23.26
CA VAL A 43 14.04 16.83 -23.74
C VAL A 43 15.32 16.08 -24.13
N SER A 44 15.59 14.91 -23.54
CA SER A 44 16.70 14.03 -23.91
C SER A 44 16.56 13.37 -25.29
N GLY A 45 15.40 13.47 -25.94
CA GLY A 45 15.06 12.77 -27.17
C GLY A 45 14.51 11.35 -26.97
N ALA A 46 14.44 10.85 -25.73
CA ALA A 46 13.79 9.58 -25.43
C ALA A 46 12.26 9.71 -25.34
N ARG A 47 11.52 8.64 -25.61
CA ARG A 47 10.08 8.56 -25.34
C ARG A 47 9.85 8.03 -23.94
N PHE A 48 9.18 8.80 -23.08
CA PHE A 48 8.64 8.29 -21.83
C PHE A 48 7.30 7.62 -22.12
N THR A 49 7.12 6.40 -21.59
CA THR A 49 5.87 5.66 -21.65
C THR A 49 5.61 5.11 -20.26
N MET A 50 4.44 5.43 -19.72
CA MET A 50 3.92 4.86 -18.47
C MET A 50 2.83 3.87 -18.81
N VAL A 51 2.92 2.67 -18.24
CA VAL A 51 1.92 1.61 -18.43
C VAL A 51 0.96 1.52 -17.24
N THR A 52 -0.13 0.77 -17.39
CA THR A 52 -1.15 0.59 -16.34
C THR A 52 -0.54 0.12 -15.02
N GLY A 53 0.43 -0.81 -15.07
CA GLY A 53 1.15 -1.32 -13.90
C GLY A 53 1.89 -0.21 -13.15
N ASP A 54 2.66 0.61 -13.86
CA ASP A 54 3.40 1.74 -13.28
C ASP A 54 2.47 2.73 -12.59
N LEU A 55 1.32 3.01 -13.20
CA LEU A 55 0.33 3.93 -12.64
C LEU A 55 -0.25 3.40 -11.33
N LEU A 56 -0.59 2.11 -11.28
CA LEU A 56 -1.12 1.46 -10.09
C LEU A 56 -0.08 1.42 -8.96
N VAL A 57 1.17 1.07 -9.27
CA VAL A 57 2.28 1.08 -8.30
C VAL A 57 2.52 2.49 -7.76
N THR A 58 2.56 3.50 -8.64
CA THR A 58 2.73 4.90 -8.25
C THR A 58 1.60 5.35 -7.32
N GLY A 59 0.34 5.00 -7.64
CA GLY A 59 -0.80 5.27 -6.77
C GLY A 59 -0.70 4.58 -5.41
N ALA A 60 -0.24 3.33 -5.37
CA ALA A 60 -0.03 2.59 -4.13
C ALA A 60 1.04 3.24 -3.23
N LEU A 61 2.11 3.78 -3.82
CA LEU A 61 3.14 4.52 -3.08
C LEU A 61 2.59 5.82 -2.47
N VAL A 62 1.73 6.55 -3.20
CA VAL A 62 1.04 7.74 -2.66
C VAL A 62 0.13 7.36 -1.50
N VAL A 63 -0.61 6.26 -1.64
CA VAL A 63 -1.45 5.70 -0.57
C VAL A 63 -0.61 5.33 0.66
N LEU A 64 0.53 4.66 0.47
CA LEU A 64 1.45 4.32 1.56
C LEU A 64 1.96 5.57 2.27
N PHE A 65 2.31 6.62 1.53
CA PHE A 65 2.73 7.88 2.13
C PHE A 65 1.65 8.47 3.04
N ILE A 66 0.38 8.42 2.62
CA ILE A 66 -0.75 8.88 3.45
C ILE A 66 -0.90 8.02 4.71
N GLU A 67 -0.75 6.69 4.60
CA GLU A 67 -0.77 5.79 5.77
C GLU A 67 0.34 6.13 6.77
N VAL A 68 1.56 6.36 6.29
CA VAL A 68 2.69 6.76 7.15
C VAL A 68 2.38 8.07 7.88
N LEU A 69 1.81 9.06 7.20
CA LEU A 69 1.38 10.31 7.84
C LEU A 69 0.27 10.07 8.88
N LYS A 70 -0.71 9.21 8.58
CA LYS A 70 -1.81 8.87 9.49
C LYS A 70 -1.28 8.19 10.76
N ALA A 71 -0.32 7.28 10.62
CA ALA A 71 0.30 6.54 11.72
C ALA A 71 1.05 7.44 12.72
N THR A 72 1.39 8.67 12.36
CA THR A 72 2.01 9.64 13.30
C THR A 72 1.04 10.19 14.35
N ARG A 73 -0.28 10.02 14.18
CA ARG A 73 -1.27 10.45 15.18
C ARG A 73 -1.35 9.42 16.32
N THR A 74 -1.09 9.86 17.54
CA THR A 74 -1.11 9.02 18.74
C THR A 74 -2.52 8.75 19.27
N GLY A 75 -2.79 7.53 19.75
CA GLY A 75 -4.05 7.18 20.44
C GLY A 75 -4.42 5.68 20.36
N THR A 76 -5.49 5.28 21.07
CA THR A 76 -6.03 3.89 21.13
C THR A 76 -6.42 3.30 19.77
N VAL A 77 -6.55 4.15 18.74
CA VAL A 77 -6.84 3.78 17.35
C VAL A 77 -5.66 3.03 16.71
N ALA A 78 -4.43 3.25 17.18
CA ALA A 78 -3.21 2.68 16.59
C ALA A 78 -3.16 1.15 16.58
N LEU A 79 -3.74 0.47 17.58
CA LEU A 79 -3.77 -1.00 17.61
C LEU A 79 -4.71 -1.59 16.55
N ALA A 80 -5.87 -0.95 16.35
CA ALA A 80 -6.84 -1.39 15.34
C ALA A 80 -6.27 -1.19 13.93
N ASP A 81 -5.66 -0.04 13.67
CA ASP A 81 -4.98 0.25 12.39
C ASP A 81 -3.92 -0.81 12.10
N HIS A 82 -3.13 -1.18 13.12
CA HIS A 82 -2.11 -2.19 12.97
C HIS A 82 -2.66 -3.58 12.58
N ILE A 83 -3.68 -4.06 13.31
CA ILE A 83 -4.31 -5.36 13.03
C ILE A 83 -4.92 -5.36 11.63
N LEU A 84 -5.58 -4.27 11.24
CA LEU A 84 -6.19 -4.18 9.91
C LEU A 84 -5.13 -4.17 8.80
N SER A 85 -4.02 -3.43 8.94
CA SER A 85 -2.94 -3.46 7.96
C SER A 85 -2.31 -4.85 7.85
N MET A 86 -2.16 -5.57 8.97
CA MET A 86 -1.70 -6.95 8.95
C MET A 86 -2.66 -7.86 8.17
N LEU A 87 -3.97 -7.72 8.38
CA LEU A 87 -4.96 -8.49 7.62
C LEU A 87 -4.92 -8.19 6.12
N VAL A 88 -4.74 -6.93 5.73
CA VAL A 88 -4.57 -6.55 4.32
C VAL A 88 -3.31 -7.17 3.73
N PHE A 89 -2.18 -7.13 4.46
CA PHE A 89 -0.96 -7.80 4.02
C PHE A 89 -1.13 -9.32 3.87
N VAL A 90 -1.82 -9.97 4.82
CA VAL A 90 -2.13 -11.41 4.72
C VAL A 90 -3.02 -11.70 3.52
N ALA A 91 -3.99 -10.84 3.21
CA ALA A 91 -4.81 -10.98 2.01
C ALA A 91 -3.95 -10.94 0.73
N TYR A 92 -3.04 -9.96 0.61
CA TYR A 92 -2.05 -9.92 -0.46
C TYR A 92 -1.24 -11.22 -0.51
N LEU A 93 -0.68 -11.67 0.61
CA LEU A 93 0.19 -12.85 0.65
C LEU A 93 -0.56 -14.12 0.20
N VAL A 94 -1.78 -14.33 0.71
CA VAL A 94 -2.61 -15.48 0.34
C VAL A 94 -2.99 -15.41 -1.14
N GLU A 95 -3.42 -14.25 -1.62
CA GLU A 95 -3.80 -14.07 -3.02
C GLU A 95 -2.60 -14.33 -3.96
N PHE A 96 -1.41 -13.80 -3.64
CA PHE A 96 -0.18 -14.05 -4.42
C PHE A 96 0.17 -15.54 -4.52
N LEU A 97 -0.03 -16.30 -3.44
CA LEU A 97 0.32 -17.73 -3.39
C LEU A 97 -0.73 -18.63 -4.03
N VAL A 98 -2.00 -18.22 -4.03
CA VAL A 98 -3.14 -19.09 -4.41
C VAL A 98 -3.73 -18.72 -5.77
N ILE A 99 -3.72 -17.45 -6.15
CA ILE A 99 -4.40 -16.95 -7.36
C ILE A 99 -3.39 -16.77 -8.48
N GLY A 100 -3.51 -17.56 -9.56
CA GLY A 100 -2.62 -17.47 -10.71
C GLY A 100 -2.56 -16.08 -11.34
N GLY A 101 -3.67 -15.33 -11.31
CA GLY A 101 -3.71 -13.95 -11.80
C GLY A 101 -2.98 -12.92 -10.93
N ALA A 102 -2.57 -13.29 -9.72
CA ALA A 102 -1.74 -12.47 -8.84
C ALA A 102 -0.23 -12.72 -9.04
N ALA A 103 0.17 -13.69 -9.88
CA ALA A 103 1.57 -13.99 -10.17
C ALA A 103 2.21 -12.96 -11.13
N THR A 104 2.13 -11.67 -10.79
CA THR A 104 2.70 -10.56 -11.56
C THR A 104 3.69 -9.75 -10.73
N SER A 105 4.62 -9.06 -11.40
CA SER A 105 5.54 -8.12 -10.74
C SER A 105 4.79 -6.98 -10.05
N VAL A 106 3.71 -6.49 -10.66
CA VAL A 106 2.84 -5.44 -10.10
C VAL A 106 2.25 -5.91 -8.77
N PHE A 107 1.60 -7.08 -8.72
CA PHE A 107 1.01 -7.58 -7.49
C PHE A 107 2.05 -7.78 -6.39
N PHE A 108 3.21 -8.35 -6.74
CA PHE A 108 4.30 -8.54 -5.80
C PHE A 108 4.77 -7.21 -5.20
N ILE A 109 4.93 -6.16 -6.00
CA ILE A 109 5.29 -4.82 -5.50
C ILE A 109 4.19 -4.28 -4.58
N LEU A 110 2.91 -4.43 -4.94
CA LEU A 110 1.80 -4.00 -4.07
C LEU A 110 1.78 -4.75 -2.73
N MET A 111 2.09 -6.05 -2.72
CA MET A 111 2.27 -6.84 -1.51
C MET A 111 3.43 -6.30 -0.66
N VAL A 112 4.56 -5.93 -1.28
CA VAL A 112 5.68 -5.30 -0.58
C VAL A 112 5.29 -3.92 -0.01
N VAL A 113 4.48 -3.15 -0.73
CA VAL A 113 3.92 -1.88 -0.22
C VAL A 113 3.08 -2.13 1.05
N ALA A 114 2.22 -3.14 1.05
CA ALA A 114 1.44 -3.53 2.23
C ALA A 114 2.33 -4.04 3.37
N LEU A 115 3.41 -4.76 3.07
CA LEU A 115 4.40 -5.17 4.08
C LEU A 115 5.08 -3.96 4.73
N ILE A 116 5.47 -2.96 3.94
CA ILE A 116 6.08 -1.72 4.45
C ILE A 116 5.09 -0.98 5.35
N ASP A 117 3.81 -0.94 5.00
CA ASP A 117 2.76 -0.36 5.82
C ASP A 117 2.69 -1.00 7.22
N VAL A 118 2.69 -2.33 7.30
CA VAL A 118 2.71 -3.09 8.56
C VAL A 118 3.95 -2.75 9.40
N ILE A 119 5.14 -2.72 8.78
CA ILE A 119 6.40 -2.42 9.47
C ILE A 119 6.43 -0.97 9.96
N ALA A 120 5.97 -0.02 9.14
CA ALA A 120 5.91 1.39 9.49
C ALA A 120 4.95 1.62 10.68
N GLY A 121 3.76 1.01 10.64
CA GLY A 121 2.78 1.09 11.73
C GLY A 121 3.33 0.60 13.08
N PHE A 122 4.02 -0.55 13.08
CA PHE A 122 4.71 -1.04 14.29
C PHE A 122 5.81 -0.08 14.77
N SER A 123 6.67 0.36 13.85
CA SER A 123 7.85 1.17 14.15
C SER A 123 7.47 2.52 14.77
N ILE A 124 6.39 3.14 14.28
CA ILE A 124 5.90 4.44 14.79
C ILE A 124 5.27 4.26 16.18
N THR A 125 4.48 3.20 16.39
CA THR A 125 3.87 2.92 17.70
C THR A 125 4.92 2.72 18.80
N ILE A 126 5.98 1.96 18.50
CA ILE A 126 7.08 1.72 19.45
C ILE A 126 7.86 3.01 19.75
N SER A 127 8.14 3.80 18.71
CA SER A 127 8.84 5.09 18.85
C SER A 127 8.05 6.10 19.70
N GLY A 128 6.72 6.14 19.53
CA GLY A 128 5.82 6.96 20.34
C GLY A 128 5.85 6.59 21.82
N ALA A 129 5.72 5.30 22.14
CA ALA A 129 5.77 4.82 23.52
C ALA A 129 7.09 5.19 24.21
N ARG A 130 8.24 5.05 23.52
CA ARG A 130 9.55 5.41 24.07
C ARG A 130 9.67 6.90 24.42
N ARG A 131 9.06 7.80 23.64
CA ARG A 131 9.09 9.24 23.90
C ARG A 131 8.26 9.59 25.14
N ASP A 132 7.12 8.94 25.34
CA ASP A 132 6.26 9.18 26.51
C ASP A 132 6.96 8.77 27.82
N PHE A 133 7.80 7.73 27.82
CA PHE A 133 8.61 7.33 28.98
C PHE A 133 9.78 8.29 29.30
N ALA A 134 10.24 9.09 28.33
CA ALA A 134 11.32 10.04 28.54
C ALA A 134 10.88 11.33 29.26
N VAL A 135 9.57 11.59 29.39
CA VAL A 135 8.99 12.79 30.04
C VAL A 135 8.53 12.48 31.48
N GLY A 136 9.33 11.72 32.24
CA GLY A 136 9.06 11.38 33.65
C GLY A 136 9.13 12.58 34.64
N PRO A 137 8.60 12.43 35.87
CA PRO A 137 7.98 13.49 36.67
C PRO A 137 8.95 14.37 37.47
N ASP A 138 9.63 15.30 36.80
CA ASP A 138 10.37 16.38 37.46
C ASP A 138 9.86 17.76 36.98
N ALA A 139 8.64 18.10 37.39
CA ALA A 139 8.17 19.48 37.42
C ALA A 139 7.70 19.76 38.84
N HIS A 140 8.60 20.34 39.63
CA HIS A 140 8.35 20.92 40.94
C HIS A 140 7.24 21.97 40.90
#